data_AF-A0A8X7U7U7-F1
#
_entry.id   AF-A0A8X7U7U7-F1
#
_cell.length_a   1.000
_cell.length_b   1.000
_cell.length_c   1.000
_cell.angle_alpha   90.00
_cell.angle_beta   90.00
_cell.angle_gamma   90.00
#
_symmetry.space_group_name_H-M   'P 1'
#
loop_
_entity.id
_entity.type
_entity.pdbx_description
1 polymer ?
#
loop_
_entity_poly.entity_id
_entity_poly.type
_entity_poly.pdbx_seq_one_letter_code
_entity_poly.pdbx_strand_id
1 'polypeptide(L)'
;MDPSSANSVNGYYSFLNRSMDDLERVYLSNNFMSVHFLQRALCLLRTSHSHLSLLVQKLNLPVGDKWLDEYMDESSKLWEACLVIKSAVSSIENFSSAGISIASTLDGHYHHRRLSPQLSRQVIRAITGCRREAIGIEAENRALMENRVQRFPFWSEQTATVMESSTKLQNGFSGFRGVLYATRNMSSLLLMVLMNGLVYCVPSEATLSQTQTQTQNQVSGFAGAMGRLQQRVAAEVGRTGMRKGY
;
A
#
# COMPACT_ATOMS: atom_id res chain seq x y z
N MET A 1 22.79 8.10 -0.62
CA MET A 1 22.15 8.58 0.63
C MET A 1 23.11 8.22 1.72
N ASP A 2 23.72 9.21 2.39
CA ASP A 2 24.62 8.91 3.49
C ASP A 2 23.84 8.24 4.62
N PRO A 3 24.15 6.99 4.99
CA PRO A 3 23.45 6.24 6.03
C PRO A 3 23.64 6.83 7.44
N SER A 4 24.44 7.89 7.56
CA SER A 4 24.74 8.61 8.79
C SER A 4 23.63 9.56 9.24
N SER A 5 22.83 10.14 8.32
CA SER A 5 21.86 11.19 8.68
C SER A 5 20.58 10.64 9.34
N ALA A 6 20.09 9.45 8.95
CA ALA A 6 18.86 8.85 9.48
C ALA A 6 18.97 8.31 10.93
N ASN A 7 20.13 8.46 11.55
CA ASN A 7 20.43 7.93 12.88
C ASN A 7 20.00 8.85 14.04
N SER A 8 19.43 10.00 13.71
CA SER A 8 18.86 10.93 14.66
C SER A 8 17.36 11.07 14.39
N VAL A 9 16.62 11.51 15.41
CA VAL A 9 15.18 11.80 15.29
C VAL A 9 14.91 12.76 14.14
N ASN A 10 15.65 13.86 14.03
CA ASN A 10 15.50 14.86 12.95
C ASN A 10 15.87 14.29 11.58
N GLY A 11 16.90 13.46 11.54
CA GLY A 11 17.29 12.75 10.34
C GLY A 11 16.23 11.79 9.83
N TYR A 12 15.58 11.07 10.74
CA TYR A 12 14.48 10.19 10.43
C TYR A 12 13.27 10.97 9.88
N TYR A 13 12.89 12.08 10.50
CA TYR A 13 11.83 12.96 9.96
C TYR A 13 12.17 13.48 8.56
N SER A 14 13.43 13.89 8.34
CA SER A 14 13.90 14.33 7.02
C SER A 14 13.81 13.22 5.97
N PHE A 15 14.16 11.98 6.37
CA PHE A 15 14.00 10.79 5.55
C PHE A 15 12.54 10.53 5.19
N LEU A 16 11.60 10.56 6.16
CA LEU A 16 10.18 10.36 5.87
C LEU A 16 9.65 11.41 4.91
N ASN A 17 9.96 12.69 5.15
CA ASN A 17 9.47 13.80 4.32
C ASN A 17 9.93 13.64 2.87
N ARG A 18 11.24 13.46 2.66
CA ARG A 18 11.79 13.27 1.31
C ARG A 18 11.26 12.02 0.63
N SER A 19 11.06 10.94 1.36
CA SER A 19 10.54 9.71 0.78
C SER A 19 9.08 9.83 0.36
N MET A 20 8.28 10.61 1.08
CA MET A 20 6.90 10.92 0.69
C MET A 20 6.87 11.83 -0.55
N ASP A 21 7.74 12.85 -0.63
CA ASP A 21 7.86 13.70 -1.81
C ASP A 21 8.33 12.90 -3.05
N ASP A 22 9.25 11.95 -2.86
CA ASP A 22 9.68 11.02 -3.90
C ASP A 22 8.51 10.14 -4.39
N LEU A 23 7.71 9.62 -3.46
CA LEU A 23 6.55 8.79 -3.80
C LEU A 23 5.45 9.59 -4.53
N GLU A 24 5.23 10.85 -4.14
CA GLU A 24 4.31 11.77 -4.83
C GLU A 24 4.77 12.04 -6.28
N ARG A 25 6.07 12.22 -6.51
CA ARG A 25 6.64 12.37 -7.86
C ARG A 25 6.47 11.12 -8.72
N VAL A 26 6.63 9.93 -8.14
CA VAL A 26 6.38 8.65 -8.84
C VAL A 26 4.90 8.51 -9.19
N TYR A 27 3.99 8.89 -8.28
CA TYR A 27 2.55 8.93 -8.54
C TYR A 27 2.22 9.84 -9.73
N LEU A 28 2.82 11.03 -9.83
CA LEU A 28 2.54 11.99 -10.91
C LEU A 28 3.06 11.53 -12.29
N SER A 29 4.08 10.67 -12.32
CA SER A 29 4.73 10.20 -13.54
C SER A 29 4.26 8.83 -14.02
N ASN A 30 3.47 8.12 -13.21
CA ASN A 30 2.99 6.78 -13.52
C ASN A 30 1.48 6.68 -13.33
N ASN A 31 0.86 5.66 -13.93
CA ASN A 31 -0.53 5.35 -13.62
C ASN A 31 -0.70 4.99 -12.14
N PHE A 32 -1.81 5.45 -11.58
CA PHE A 32 -2.22 5.10 -10.23
C PHE A 32 -2.24 3.58 -10.05
N MET A 33 -1.66 3.08 -8.94
CA MET A 33 -1.56 1.65 -8.64
C MET A 33 -0.79 0.80 -9.66
N SER A 34 0.06 1.41 -10.49
CA SER A 34 0.99 0.64 -11.33
C SER A 34 1.92 -0.24 -10.47
N VAL A 35 2.39 -1.36 -11.04
CA VAL A 35 3.35 -2.26 -10.38
C VAL A 35 4.57 -1.49 -9.87
N HIS A 36 5.06 -0.53 -10.65
CA HIS A 36 6.21 0.30 -10.30
C HIS A 36 5.95 1.19 -9.08
N PHE A 37 4.75 1.78 -8.98
CA PHE A 37 4.31 2.57 -7.84
C PHE A 37 4.13 1.70 -6.59
N LEU A 38 3.48 0.54 -6.72
CA LEU A 38 3.28 -0.41 -5.62
C LEU A 38 4.61 -0.96 -5.08
N GLN A 39 5.54 -1.29 -5.96
CA GLN A 39 6.89 -1.71 -5.58
C GLN A 39 7.62 -0.60 -4.81
N ARG A 40 7.45 0.67 -5.22
CA ARG A 40 8.05 1.81 -4.52
C ARG A 40 7.44 1.98 -3.12
N ALA A 41 6.12 1.85 -2.99
CA ALA A 41 5.43 1.89 -1.71
C ALA A 41 5.89 0.77 -0.76
N LEU A 42 6.01 -0.46 -1.26
CA LEU A 42 6.50 -1.61 -0.48
C LEU A 42 7.96 -1.44 -0.05
N CYS A 43 8.82 -0.97 -0.96
CA CYS A 43 10.22 -0.68 -0.66
C CYS A 43 10.34 0.42 0.42
N LEU A 44 9.47 1.43 0.35
CA LEU A 44 9.46 2.50 1.32
C LEU A 44 9.00 2.01 2.71
N LEU A 45 7.97 1.17 2.77
CA LEU A 45 7.51 0.54 4.02
C LEU A 45 8.63 -0.31 4.67
N ARG A 46 9.35 -1.09 3.86
CA ARG A 46 10.48 -1.89 4.33
C ARG A 46 11.61 -1.01 4.86
N THR A 47 12.01 0.01 4.10
CA THR A 47 13.15 0.87 4.46
C THR A 47 12.85 1.76 5.66
N SER A 48 11.61 2.25 5.81
CA SER A 48 11.22 2.99 7.01
C SER A 48 11.31 2.11 8.26
N HIS A 49 10.80 0.87 8.21
CA HIS A 49 10.90 -0.05 9.33
C HIS A 49 12.36 -0.41 9.67
N SER A 50 13.20 -0.68 8.67
CA SER A 50 14.64 -0.93 8.90
C SER A 50 15.34 0.27 9.55
N HIS A 51 15.04 1.49 9.09
CA HIS A 51 15.59 2.71 9.70
C HIS A 51 15.04 2.95 11.11
N LEU A 52 13.78 2.59 11.38
CA LEU A 52 13.19 2.69 12.72
C LEU A 52 13.91 1.74 13.69
N SER A 53 14.14 0.49 13.30
CA SER A 53 14.88 -0.49 14.12
C SER A 53 16.32 -0.02 14.40
N LEU A 54 16.99 0.56 13.40
CA LEU A 54 18.32 1.14 13.57
C LEU A 54 18.30 2.33 14.55
N LEU A 55 17.27 3.19 14.45
CA LEU A 55 17.11 4.34 15.34
C LEU A 55 16.88 3.90 16.79
N VAL A 56 16.05 2.86 17.02
CA VAL A 56 15.85 2.26 18.34
C VAL A 56 17.19 1.82 18.96
N GLN A 57 18.02 1.13 18.18
CA GLN A 57 19.34 0.68 18.64
C GLN A 57 20.28 1.84 19.00
N LYS A 58 20.19 2.97 18.28
CA LYS A 58 21.08 4.12 18.48
C LYS A 58 20.65 5.07 19.59
N LEU A 59 19.35 5.17 19.85
CA LEU A 59 18.82 6.07 20.87
C LEU A 59 19.03 5.58 22.31
N ASN A 60 19.53 4.35 22.52
CA ASN A 60 19.76 3.76 23.83
C ASN A 60 18.56 3.94 24.78
N LEU A 61 17.37 3.67 24.26
CA LEU A 61 16.12 3.89 24.98
C LEU A 61 16.03 2.99 26.23
N PRO A 62 15.41 3.46 27.32
CA PRO A 62 15.27 2.67 28.54
C PRO A 62 14.48 1.39 28.28
N VAL A 63 14.95 0.27 28.85
CA VAL A 63 14.33 -1.06 28.69
C VAL A 63 13.00 -1.10 29.43
N GLY A 64 11.95 -1.60 28.78
CA GLY A 64 10.65 -1.88 29.40
C GLY A 64 9.77 -0.65 29.67
N ASP A 65 10.07 0.48 29.02
CA ASP A 65 9.21 1.67 29.08
C ASP A 65 8.12 1.61 27.99
N LYS A 66 7.04 2.38 28.17
CA LYS A 66 5.80 2.34 27.36
C LYS A 66 6.02 2.56 25.85
N TRP A 67 7.16 3.13 25.44
CA TRP A 67 7.53 3.22 24.03
C TRP A 67 7.72 1.84 23.39
N LEU A 68 8.17 0.84 24.15
CA LEU A 68 8.44 -0.50 23.66
C LEU A 68 7.14 -1.23 23.36
N ASP A 69 6.16 -1.14 24.26
CA ASP A 69 4.82 -1.69 24.04
C ASP A 69 4.18 -1.06 22.79
N GLU A 70 4.25 0.27 22.66
CA GLU A 70 3.76 0.98 21.47
C GLU A 70 4.49 0.54 20.19
N TYR A 71 5.82 0.37 20.23
CA TYR A 71 6.59 -0.12 19.09
C TYR A 71 6.23 -1.57 18.71
N MET A 72 6.05 -2.45 19.71
CA MET A 72 5.72 -3.87 19.50
C MET A 72 4.30 -4.03 18.96
N ASP A 73 3.34 -3.28 19.50
CA ASP A 73 1.97 -3.25 19.00
C ASP A 73 1.90 -2.80 17.55
N GLU A 74 2.59 -1.70 17.19
CA GLU A 74 2.59 -1.21 15.82
C GLU A 74 3.37 -2.14 14.86
N SER A 75 4.46 -2.74 15.32
CA SER A 75 5.24 -3.71 14.52
C SER A 75 4.46 -5.01 14.27
N SER A 76 3.71 -5.50 15.26
CA SER A 76 2.87 -6.70 15.10
C SER A 76 1.71 -6.47 14.12
N LYS A 77 1.04 -5.31 14.18
CA LYS A 77 0.01 -4.92 13.20
C LYS A 77 0.58 -4.82 11.79
N LEU A 78 1.76 -4.19 11.65
CA LEU A 78 2.46 -4.09 10.37
C LEU A 78 2.81 -5.47 9.81
N TRP A 79 3.30 -6.37 10.66
CA TRP A 79 3.62 -7.76 10.29
C TRP A 79 2.39 -8.50 9.75
N GLU A 80 1.27 -8.47 10.47
CA GLU A 80 0.01 -9.09 10.03
C GLU A 80 -0.46 -8.53 8.68
N ALA A 81 -0.38 -7.21 8.48
CA ALA A 81 -0.74 -6.59 7.20
C ALA A 81 0.20 -7.05 6.06
N CYS A 82 1.49 -7.17 6.33
CA CYS A 82 2.46 -7.70 5.37
C CYS A 82 2.19 -9.16 5.02
N LEU A 83 1.72 -9.99 5.96
CA LEU A 83 1.30 -11.37 5.68
C LEU A 83 0.11 -11.43 4.73
N VAL A 84 -0.87 -10.54 4.88
CA VAL A 84 -2.01 -10.45 3.95
C VAL A 84 -1.54 -10.03 2.55
N ILE A 85 -0.69 -9.01 2.46
CA ILE A 85 -0.09 -8.56 1.19
C ILE A 85 0.68 -9.70 0.53
N LYS A 86 1.49 -10.43 1.31
CA LYS A 86 2.24 -11.59 0.81
C LYS A 86 1.31 -12.66 0.24
N SER A 87 0.23 -13.00 0.96
CA SER A 87 -0.75 -13.98 0.49
C SER A 87 -1.40 -13.55 -0.82
N ALA A 88 -1.79 -12.28 -0.95
CA ALA A 88 -2.43 -11.75 -2.15
C ALA A 88 -1.46 -11.67 -3.35
N VAL A 89 -0.18 -11.36 -3.12
CA VAL A 89 0.83 -11.41 -4.17
C VAL A 89 1.09 -12.86 -4.62
N SER A 90 1.16 -13.80 -3.69
CA SER A 90 1.35 -15.22 -4.01
C SER A 90 0.18 -15.81 -4.81
N SER A 91 -1.06 -15.38 -4.59
CA SER A 91 -2.20 -15.88 -5.38
C SER A 91 -2.15 -15.41 -6.84
N ILE A 92 -1.52 -14.25 -7.11
CA ILE A 92 -1.34 -13.71 -8.48
C ILE A 92 -0.34 -14.54 -9.31
N GLU A 93 0.53 -15.33 -8.69
CA GLU A 93 1.54 -16.15 -9.39
C GLU A 93 0.90 -17.17 -10.34
N ASN A 94 -0.18 -17.83 -9.90
CA ASN A 94 -0.90 -18.82 -10.70
C ASN A 94 -1.57 -18.19 -11.94
N PHE A 95 -2.22 -17.04 -11.74
CA PHE A 95 -2.82 -16.27 -12.83
C PHE A 95 -1.76 -15.77 -13.82
N SER A 96 -0.63 -15.28 -13.32
CA SER A 96 0.48 -14.81 -14.15
C SER A 96 1.08 -15.95 -14.98
N SER A 97 1.29 -17.12 -14.37
CA SER A 97 1.76 -18.33 -15.04
C SER A 97 0.78 -18.79 -16.15
N ALA A 98 -0.53 -18.77 -15.88
CA ALA A 98 -1.55 -19.07 -16.86
C ALA A 98 -1.54 -18.08 -18.05
N GLY A 99 -1.34 -16.78 -17.77
CA GLY A 99 -1.19 -15.75 -18.80
C GLY A 99 0.05 -15.93 -19.68
N ILE A 100 1.20 -16.22 -19.06
CA ILE A 100 2.46 -16.49 -19.78
C ILE A 100 2.33 -17.72 -20.67
N SER A 101 1.65 -18.77 -20.19
CA SER A 101 1.37 -19.99 -20.97
C SER A 101 0.53 -19.72 -22.22
N ILE A 102 -0.46 -18.84 -22.13
CA ILE A 102 -1.23 -18.37 -23.31
C ILE A 102 -0.29 -17.65 -24.28
N ALA A 103 0.49 -16.69 -23.78
CA ALA A 103 1.40 -15.90 -24.62
C ALA A 103 2.44 -16.79 -25.33
N SER A 104 3.06 -17.74 -24.64
CA SER A 104 4.03 -18.67 -25.23
C SER A 104 3.42 -19.61 -26.25
N THR A 105 2.19 -20.07 -26.00
CA THR A 105 1.42 -20.88 -26.96
C THR A 105 1.14 -20.08 -28.24
N LEU A 106 0.88 -18.77 -28.16
CA LEU A 106 0.69 -17.94 -29.35
C LEU A 106 2.03 -17.60 -30.05
N ASP A 107 3.08 -17.27 -29.29
CA ASP A 107 4.37 -16.81 -29.81
C ASP A 107 5.11 -17.91 -30.60
N GLY A 108 5.10 -19.14 -30.11
CA GLY A 108 5.66 -20.30 -30.82
C GLY A 108 4.99 -20.59 -32.18
N HIS A 109 3.81 -20.01 -32.44
CA HIS A 109 3.05 -20.23 -33.66
C HIS A 109 2.99 -19.02 -34.59
N TYR A 110 3.46 -17.83 -34.20
CA TYR A 110 3.64 -16.72 -35.15
C TYR A 110 4.62 -17.07 -36.29
N HIS A 111 5.55 -18.00 -36.04
CA HIS A 111 6.45 -18.57 -37.06
C HIS A 111 5.80 -19.62 -37.97
N HIS A 112 4.60 -20.12 -37.66
CA HIS A 112 3.86 -21.10 -38.46
C HIS A 112 2.51 -20.53 -38.88
N ARG A 113 2.46 -20.04 -40.13
CA ARG A 113 1.45 -19.14 -40.74
C ARG A 113 -0.02 -19.60 -40.75
N ARG A 114 -0.44 -20.61 -39.97
CA ARG A 114 -1.84 -21.06 -39.90
C ARG A 114 -2.22 -21.48 -38.46
N LEU A 115 -3.15 -20.74 -37.86
CA LEU A 115 -3.87 -21.16 -36.66
C LEU A 115 -4.65 -22.44 -36.97
N SER A 116 -4.25 -23.56 -36.38
CA SER A 116 -4.99 -24.82 -36.51
C SER A 116 -6.25 -24.80 -35.62
N PRO A 117 -7.32 -25.53 -35.97
CA PRO A 117 -8.50 -25.66 -35.11
C PRO A 117 -8.18 -26.25 -33.73
N GLN A 118 -7.13 -27.08 -33.64
CA GLN A 118 -6.66 -27.67 -32.38
C GLN A 118 -6.00 -26.62 -31.48
N LEU A 119 -5.18 -25.74 -32.06
CA LEU A 119 -4.54 -24.64 -31.36
C LEU A 119 -5.58 -23.63 -30.85
N SER A 120 -6.57 -23.30 -31.68
CA SER A 120 -7.69 -22.44 -31.26
C SER A 120 -8.40 -23.00 -30.01
N ARG A 121 -8.69 -24.30 -29.99
CA ARG A 121 -9.29 -24.97 -28.81
C ARG A 121 -8.36 -24.94 -27.59
N GLN A 122 -7.06 -25.10 -27.77
CA GLN A 122 -6.09 -25.03 -26.67
C GLN A 122 -6.00 -23.62 -26.08
N VAL A 123 -5.91 -22.59 -26.92
CA VAL A 123 -5.89 -21.19 -26.50
C VAL A 123 -7.19 -20.82 -25.78
N ILE A 124 -8.36 -21.22 -26.30
CA ILE A 124 -9.66 -21.00 -25.63
C ILE A 124 -9.71 -21.67 -24.25
N ARG A 125 -9.23 -22.91 -24.12
CA ARG A 125 -9.15 -23.60 -22.82
C ARG A 125 -8.22 -22.88 -21.86
N ALA A 126 -7.05 -22.43 -22.34
CA ALA A 126 -6.09 -21.70 -21.52
C ALA A 126 -6.64 -20.33 -21.06
N ILE A 127 -7.31 -19.57 -21.94
CA ILE A 127 -8.04 -18.34 -21.58
C ILE A 127 -9.11 -18.63 -20.53
N THR A 128 -9.84 -19.74 -20.67
CA THR A 128 -10.88 -20.15 -19.70
C THR A 128 -10.29 -20.57 -18.35
N GLY A 129 -9.10 -21.17 -18.34
CA GLY A 129 -8.33 -21.46 -17.12
C GLY A 129 -7.87 -20.16 -16.45
N CYS A 130 -7.24 -19.27 -17.20
CA CYS A 130 -6.78 -17.96 -16.72
C CYS A 130 -7.93 -17.12 -16.13
N ARG A 131 -9.11 -17.13 -16.76
CA ARG A 131 -10.33 -16.50 -16.20
C ARG A 131 -10.78 -17.13 -14.88
N ARG A 132 -10.67 -18.45 -14.73
CA ARG A 132 -11.01 -19.13 -13.47
C ARG A 132 -10.04 -18.74 -12.36
N GLU A 133 -8.74 -18.67 -12.64
CA GLU A 133 -7.74 -18.17 -11.69
C GLU A 133 -8.04 -16.73 -11.26
N ALA A 134 -8.42 -15.85 -12.19
CA ALA A 134 -8.79 -14.47 -11.87
C ALA A 134 -9.99 -14.40 -10.89
N ILE A 135 -11.03 -15.19 -11.13
CA ILE A 135 -12.21 -15.28 -10.24
C ILE A 135 -11.82 -15.86 -8.88
N GLY A 136 -10.93 -16.86 -8.86
CA GLY A 136 -10.39 -17.43 -7.63
C GLY A 136 -9.65 -16.38 -6.79
N ILE A 137 -8.77 -15.61 -7.42
CA ILE A 137 -8.05 -14.50 -6.77
C ILE A 137 -9.03 -13.46 -6.21
N GLU A 138 -10.08 -13.08 -6.96
CA GLU A 138 -11.10 -12.14 -6.47
C GLU A 138 -11.83 -12.67 -5.21
N ALA A 139 -12.15 -13.97 -5.19
CA ALA A 139 -12.81 -14.60 -4.04
C ALA A 139 -11.87 -14.71 -2.82
N GLU A 140 -10.62 -15.10 -3.03
CA GLU A 140 -9.60 -15.14 -1.97
C GLU A 140 -9.32 -13.76 -1.39
N ASN A 141 -9.17 -12.76 -2.25
CA ASN A 141 -8.95 -11.37 -1.86
C ASN A 141 -10.15 -10.82 -1.06
N ARG A 142 -11.39 -11.14 -1.45
CA ARG A 142 -12.59 -10.82 -0.68
C ARG A 142 -12.55 -11.48 0.71
N ALA A 143 -12.24 -12.77 0.77
CA ALA A 143 -12.14 -13.48 2.03
C ALA A 143 -11.03 -12.91 2.93
N LEU A 144 -9.89 -12.50 2.36
CA LEU A 144 -8.83 -11.80 3.09
C LEU A 144 -9.32 -10.46 3.62
N MET A 145 -10.05 -9.69 2.82
CA MET A 145 -10.61 -8.40 3.20
C MET A 145 -11.56 -8.50 4.39
N GLU A 146 -12.57 -9.37 4.28
CA GLU A 146 -13.62 -9.58 5.30
C GLU A 146 -13.03 -10.17 6.59
N ASN A 147 -12.11 -11.13 6.47
CA ASN A 147 -11.59 -11.80 7.65
C ASN A 147 -10.44 -11.06 8.30
N ARG A 148 -9.51 -10.43 7.57
CA ARG A 148 -8.26 -9.94 8.16
C ARG A 148 -8.11 -8.43 8.07
N VAL A 149 -8.56 -7.82 6.98
CA VAL A 149 -8.24 -6.42 6.70
C VAL A 149 -9.15 -5.45 7.43
N GLN A 150 -10.45 -5.73 7.51
CA GLN A 150 -11.41 -4.91 8.26
C GLN A 150 -11.09 -4.81 9.76
N ARG A 151 -10.29 -5.75 10.29
CA ARG A 151 -9.85 -5.73 11.69
C ARG A 151 -8.67 -4.78 11.93
N PHE A 152 -8.00 -4.29 10.88
CA PHE A 152 -6.87 -3.41 11.08
C PHE A 152 -7.34 -2.02 11.54
N PRO A 153 -6.76 -1.48 12.64
CA PRO A 153 -7.13 -0.17 13.15
C PRO A 153 -7.02 0.94 12.10
N PHE A 154 -5.99 0.89 11.24
CA PHE A 154 -5.78 1.89 10.21
C PHE A 154 -6.89 1.97 9.14
N TRP A 155 -7.70 0.92 9.00
CA TRP A 155 -8.85 0.90 8.08
C TRP A 155 -10.09 1.57 8.68
N SER A 156 -10.26 1.47 10.00
CA SER A 156 -11.37 2.07 10.75
C SER A 156 -11.08 3.53 11.17
N GLU A 157 -9.82 3.85 11.47
CA GLU A 157 -9.40 5.08 12.13
C GLU A 157 -9.05 6.22 11.15
N GLN A 158 -9.19 5.96 9.84
CA GLN A 158 -8.83 6.88 8.74
C GLN A 158 -9.66 8.18 8.72
N THR A 159 -10.87 8.19 9.28
CA THR A 159 -11.75 9.37 9.27
C THR A 159 -11.54 10.32 10.44
N ALA A 160 -10.97 9.88 11.57
CA ALA A 160 -10.88 10.72 12.77
C ALA A 160 -9.46 11.24 13.08
N THR A 161 -8.41 10.43 12.86
CA THR A 161 -7.12 10.71 13.50
C THR A 161 -6.12 11.50 12.66
N VAL A 162 -6.19 11.49 11.33
CA VAL A 162 -5.21 12.20 10.49
C VAL A 162 -5.28 13.72 10.72
N MET A 163 -6.48 14.25 10.94
CA MET A 163 -6.72 15.68 11.13
C MET A 163 -6.42 16.14 12.58
N GLU A 164 -6.79 15.34 13.59
CA GLU A 164 -6.55 15.64 15.01
C GLU A 164 -5.08 15.51 15.43
N SER A 165 -4.24 14.89 14.61
CA SER A 165 -2.87 14.56 14.97
C SER A 165 -1.81 15.46 14.36
N SER A 166 -2.18 16.26 13.35
CA SER A 166 -1.32 17.32 12.84
C SER A 166 -1.01 18.37 13.92
N THR A 167 -1.98 18.64 14.81
CA THR A 167 -1.84 19.52 15.98
C THR A 167 -1.05 18.86 17.14
N LYS A 168 -1.18 17.55 17.38
CA LYS A 168 -0.38 16.83 18.40
C LYS A 168 1.09 16.60 18.00
N LEU A 169 1.35 16.37 16.72
CA LEU A 169 2.72 16.27 16.18
C LEU A 169 3.48 17.60 16.31
N GLN A 170 2.78 18.74 16.21
CA GLN A 170 3.41 20.06 16.33
C GLN A 170 3.65 20.49 17.78
N ASN A 171 2.85 20.00 18.75
CA ASN A 171 2.86 20.51 20.12
C ASN A 171 3.16 19.49 21.24
N GLY A 172 3.25 18.17 20.99
CA GLY A 172 3.19 17.17 22.08
C GLY A 172 4.26 16.08 22.16
N PHE A 173 5.02 15.79 21.10
CA PHE A 173 5.98 14.67 21.12
C PHE A 173 7.37 15.09 20.62
N SER A 174 8.23 15.53 21.53
CA SER A 174 9.67 15.60 21.28
C SER A 174 10.30 14.22 21.44
N GLY A 175 11.03 13.73 20.43
CA GLY A 175 11.83 12.50 20.54
C GLY A 175 11.22 11.25 19.86
N PHE A 176 11.57 10.06 20.37
CA PHE A 176 11.26 8.79 19.70
C PHE A 176 9.76 8.48 19.56
N ARG A 177 8.93 8.87 20.52
CA ARG A 177 7.47 8.68 20.43
C ARG A 177 6.87 9.43 19.23
N GLY A 178 7.37 10.62 18.93
CA GLY A 178 6.97 11.35 17.73
C GLY A 178 7.38 10.62 16.45
N VAL A 179 8.52 9.92 16.47
CA VAL A 179 8.99 9.09 15.36
C VAL A 179 8.11 7.86 15.16
N LEU A 180 7.74 7.17 16.24
CA LEU A 180 6.77 6.06 16.19
C LEU A 180 5.45 6.52 15.57
N TYR A 181 4.94 7.65 16.05
CA TYR A 181 3.69 8.21 15.57
C TYR A 181 3.74 8.56 14.07
N ALA A 182 4.80 9.24 13.62
CA ALA A 182 4.98 9.56 12.21
C ALA A 182 5.14 8.32 11.33
N THR A 183 5.90 7.32 11.82
CA THR A 183 6.08 6.04 11.12
C THR A 183 4.77 5.29 11.01
N ARG A 184 3.96 5.26 12.08
CA ARG A 184 2.64 4.65 12.08
C ARG A 184 1.76 5.23 10.97
N ASN A 185 1.63 6.56 10.92
CA ASN A 185 0.81 7.22 9.90
C ASN A 185 1.29 6.95 8.48
N MET A 186 2.60 6.95 8.28
CA MET A 186 3.19 6.62 7.00
C MET A 186 2.91 5.18 6.60
N SER A 187 3.16 4.23 7.50
CA SER A 187 2.92 2.82 7.28
C SER A 187 1.44 2.54 7.01
N SER A 188 0.53 3.18 7.74
CA SER A 188 -0.93 3.07 7.51
C SER A 188 -1.33 3.51 6.10
N LEU A 189 -0.81 4.65 5.62
CA LEU A 189 -1.05 5.08 4.24
C LEU A 189 -0.48 4.07 3.23
N LEU A 190 0.78 3.68 3.39
CA LEU A 190 1.45 2.79 2.45
C LEU A 190 0.75 1.43 2.39
N LEU A 191 0.33 0.90 3.54
CA LEU A 191 -0.46 -0.31 3.63
C LEU A 191 -1.79 -0.13 2.90
N MET A 192 -2.54 0.94 3.14
CA MET A 192 -3.78 1.19 2.41
C MET A 192 -3.58 1.26 0.89
N VAL A 193 -2.51 1.92 0.41
CA VAL A 193 -2.15 1.94 -1.01
C VAL A 193 -1.89 0.50 -1.51
N LEU A 194 -1.07 -0.26 -0.80
CA LEU A 194 -0.73 -1.64 -1.17
C LEU A 194 -1.96 -2.56 -1.16
N MET A 195 -2.83 -2.43 -0.17
CA MET A 195 -4.05 -3.22 -0.04
C MET A 195 -5.05 -2.92 -1.15
N ASN A 196 -5.24 -1.64 -1.50
CA ASN A 196 -6.08 -1.27 -2.65
C ASN A 196 -5.50 -1.76 -3.99
N GLY A 197 -4.17 -1.76 -4.13
CA GLY A 197 -3.51 -2.21 -5.36
C GLY A 197 -3.39 -3.74 -5.51
N LEU A 198 -3.29 -4.49 -4.41
CA LEU A 198 -2.94 -5.92 -4.42
C LEU A 198 -4.07 -6.85 -3.95
N VAL A 199 -4.94 -6.39 -3.05
CA VAL A 199 -5.93 -7.24 -2.36
C VAL A 199 -7.36 -6.99 -2.87
N TYR A 200 -7.54 -6.31 -4.01
CA TYR A 200 -8.86 -5.98 -4.61
C TYR A 200 -9.92 -5.53 -3.58
N CYS A 201 -9.95 -4.23 -3.27
CA CYS A 201 -11.03 -3.66 -2.48
C CYS A 201 -12.11 -3.10 -3.42
N VAL A 202 -13.28 -3.75 -3.49
CA VAL A 202 -14.50 -2.99 -3.82
C VAL A 202 -14.68 -2.00 -2.66
N PRO A 203 -14.69 -0.68 -2.90
CA PRO A 203 -15.00 0.25 -1.83
C PRO A 203 -16.43 -0.04 -1.38
N SER A 204 -16.59 -0.46 -0.12
CA SER A 204 -17.89 -0.45 0.52
C SER A 204 -18.41 0.99 0.46
N GLU A 205 -19.66 1.17 0.04
CA GLU A 205 -20.33 2.47 -0.17
C GLU A 205 -20.21 3.41 1.04
N ALA A 206 -19.90 2.87 2.22
CA ALA A 206 -19.58 3.61 3.44
C ALA A 206 -18.35 4.55 3.32
N THR A 207 -17.45 4.34 2.35
CA THR A 207 -16.25 5.18 2.15
C THR A 207 -16.47 6.37 1.21
N LEU A 208 -17.61 6.42 0.51
CA LEU A 208 -17.93 7.46 -0.48
C LEU A 208 -18.71 8.64 0.11
N SER A 209 -19.11 8.55 1.37
CA SER A 209 -19.82 9.63 2.08
C SER A 209 -18.87 10.24 3.09
N GLN A 210 -18.53 11.53 2.91
CA GLN A 210 -17.66 12.38 3.73
C GLN A 210 -16.18 12.32 3.30
N THR A 211 -15.52 13.38 2.81
CA THR A 211 -15.70 14.81 3.11
C THR A 211 -15.25 15.65 1.91
N GLN A 212 -16.21 16.19 1.14
CA GLN A 212 -15.99 17.42 0.39
C GLN A 212 -16.14 18.59 1.36
N THR A 213 -15.11 18.89 2.12
CA THR A 213 -14.94 20.23 2.71
C THR A 213 -13.60 20.78 2.25
N GLN A 214 -13.70 21.69 1.29
CA GLN A 214 -12.60 22.55 0.88
C GLN A 214 -12.21 23.41 2.07
N THR A 215 -11.11 23.07 2.73
CA THR A 215 -10.36 24.03 3.55
C THR A 215 -8.92 24.02 3.07
N GLN A 216 -8.64 24.98 2.18
CA GLN A 216 -7.29 25.39 1.81
C GLN A 216 -6.59 26.00 3.03
N ASN A 217 -6.02 25.17 3.91
CA ASN A 217 -4.97 25.61 4.80
C ASN A 217 -3.67 24.94 4.36
N GLN A 218 -2.74 25.75 3.86
CA GLN A 218 -1.39 25.34 3.49
C GLN A 218 -0.66 24.81 4.73
N VAL A 219 -0.69 23.50 4.94
CA VAL A 219 0.18 22.82 5.91
C VAL A 219 1.44 22.38 5.16
N SER A 220 2.58 23.03 5.46
CA SER A 220 3.86 22.68 4.85
C SER A 220 4.45 21.40 5.45
N GLY A 221 4.90 20.46 4.61
CA GLY A 221 5.65 19.26 4.99
C GLY A 221 4.88 17.94 4.86
N PHE A 222 5.40 16.89 5.52
CA PHE A 222 4.96 15.49 5.47
C PHE A 222 3.43 15.29 5.56
N ALA A 223 2.75 16.02 6.45
CA ALA A 223 1.30 15.96 6.61
C ALA A 223 0.54 16.50 5.38
N GLY A 224 1.08 17.52 4.71
CA GLY A 224 0.52 18.07 3.47
C GLY A 224 0.66 17.10 2.29
N ALA A 225 1.83 16.46 2.14
CA ALA A 225 2.06 15.44 1.11
C ALA A 225 1.18 14.20 1.32
N MET A 226 1.06 13.75 2.57
CA MET A 226 0.17 12.67 2.99
C MET A 226 -1.30 12.96 2.63
N GLY A 227 -1.80 14.15 3.00
CA GLY A 227 -3.18 14.56 2.71
C GLY A 227 -3.47 14.65 1.21
N ARG A 228 -2.54 15.17 0.40
CA ARG A 228 -2.68 15.21 -1.06
C ARG A 228 -2.74 13.82 -1.67
N LEU A 229 -1.88 12.90 -1.21
CA LEU A 229 -1.86 11.52 -1.71
C LEU A 229 -3.14 10.77 -1.32
N GLN A 230 -3.64 10.97 -0.10
CA GLN A 230 -4.92 10.40 0.34
C GLN A 230 -6.10 10.87 -0.50
N GLN A 231 -6.22 12.18 -0.73
CA GLN A 231 -7.29 12.74 -1.57
C GLN A 231 -7.28 12.16 -2.99
N ARG A 232 -6.08 11.98 -3.55
CA ARG A 232 -5.90 11.41 -4.89
C ARG A 232 -6.20 9.91 -4.94
N VAL A 233 -5.79 9.15 -3.92
CA VAL A 233 -6.13 7.73 -3.77
C VAL A 233 -7.65 7.56 -3.69
N ALA A 234 -8.33 8.36 -2.87
CA ALA A 234 -9.78 8.31 -2.74
C ALA A 234 -10.50 8.68 -4.05
N ALA A 235 -10.03 9.71 -4.77
CA ALA A 235 -10.59 10.12 -6.05
C ALA A 235 -10.47 9.01 -7.12
N GLU A 236 -9.31 8.35 -7.21
CA GLU A 236 -9.10 7.27 -8.16
C GLU A 236 -9.87 5.99 -7.82
N VAL A 237 -9.96 5.63 -6.54
CA VAL A 237 -10.80 4.50 -6.06
C VAL A 237 -12.28 4.75 -6.36
N GLY A 238 -12.75 6.00 -6.26
CA GLY A 238 -14.11 6.37 -6.66
C GLY A 238 -14.36 6.24 -8.17
N ARG A 239 -13.37 6.57 -9.01
CA ARG A 239 -13.48 6.45 -10.48
C ARG A 239 -13.51 5.00 -10.95
N THR A 240 -12.78 4.09 -10.30
CA THR A 240 -12.79 2.66 -10.64
C THR A 240 -14.08 1.95 -10.21
N GLY A 241 -14.73 2.39 -9.13
CA GLY A 241 -16.05 1.88 -8.71
C GLY A 241 -17.19 2.20 -9.69
N MET A 242 -17.17 3.37 -10.32
CA MET A 242 -18.21 3.81 -11.27
C MET A 242 -18.15 3.13 -12.65
N ARG A 243 -17.05 2.43 -12.97
CA ARG A 243 -16.84 1.86 -14.31
C ARG A 243 -17.42 0.45 -14.51
N LYS A 244 -18.10 -0.11 -13.50
CA LYS A 244 -18.73 -1.45 -13.52
C LYS A 244 -20.23 -1.47 -13.85
N GLY A 245 -20.75 -0.43 -14.48
CA GLY A 245 -22.11 -0.39 -15.02
C GLY A 245 -22.13 -0.33 -16.54
N TYR A 246 -21.77 -1.40 -17.24
CA TYR A 246 -22.13 -1.69 -18.64
C TYR A 246 -22.06 -3.20 -18.90
#